data_AF-A0A7X4E041-F1
#
_entry.id   AF-A0A7X4E041-F1
#
_cell.length_a   1.000
_cell.length_b   1.000
_cell.length_c   1.000
_cell.angle_alpha   90.00
_cell.angle_beta   90.00
_cell.angle_gamma   90.00
#
_symmetry.space_group_name_H-M   'P 1'
#
loop_
_entity.id
_entity.type
_entity.pdbx_description
1 polymer ?
#
loop_
_entity_poly.entity_id
_entity_poly.type
_entity_poly.pdbx_seq_one_letter_code
_entity_poly.pdbx_strand_id
1 'polypeptide(L)' 'EYFDYYRNYHAFWQMYGLGLPDEVLRKIYYGNALKLVPAIDRSLFPG' A
#
# COMPACT_ATOMS: atom_id res chain seq x y z
N GLU A 1 -0.86 -2.84 -8.61
CA GLU A 1 -0.72 -1.92 -7.46
C GLU A 1 -2.11 -1.67 -6.88
N TYR A 2 -2.21 -1.21 -5.62
CA TYR A 2 -3.48 -1.22 -4.88
C TYR A 2 -4.19 0.15 -4.80
N PHE A 3 -3.66 1.20 -5.44
CA PHE A 3 -4.36 2.49 -5.55
C PHE A 3 -4.19 3.08 -6.95
N ASP A 4 -5.22 3.76 -7.43
CA ASP A 4 -5.13 4.62 -8.59
C ASP A 4 -4.51 5.96 -8.18
N TYR A 5 -3.28 6.22 -8.61
CA TYR A 5 -2.61 7.49 -8.35
C TYR A 5 -3.05 8.54 -9.37
N TYR A 6 -3.80 9.54 -8.94
CA TYR A 6 -3.99 10.73 -9.76
C TYR A 6 -4.01 12.00 -8.90
N ARG A 7 -2.87 12.72 -8.84
CA ARG A 7 -2.81 14.08 -8.32
C ARG A 7 -1.88 14.96 -9.16
N ASN A 8 -2.44 16.01 -9.74
CA ASN A 8 -1.79 16.92 -10.70
C ASN A 8 -0.68 17.83 -10.13
N TYR A 9 -0.33 17.74 -8.84
CA TYR A 9 0.50 18.76 -8.18
C TYR A 9 1.56 18.23 -7.20
N HIS A 10 1.74 16.92 -7.04
CA HIS A 10 2.75 16.36 -6.11
C HIS A 10 3.81 15.56 -6.88
N ALA A 11 5.00 16.17 -6.94
CA ALA A 11 6.36 15.72 -7.26
C ALA A 11 6.57 14.51 -8.20
N PHE A 12 7.50 14.70 -9.15
CA PHE A 12 7.99 13.81 -10.23
C PHE A 12 8.55 12.43 -9.83
N TRP A 13 8.35 11.98 -8.61
CA TRP A 13 8.86 10.69 -8.14
C TRP A 13 7.76 9.66 -8.39
N GLN A 14 7.91 8.91 -9.48
CA GLN A 14 7.09 7.74 -9.74
C GLN A 14 7.42 6.70 -8.64
N MET A 15 6.65 6.69 -7.55
CA MET A 15 6.66 5.58 -6.58
C MET A 15 5.88 4.36 -7.14
N TYR A 16 5.35 4.48 -8.36
CA TYR A 16 4.66 3.44 -9.14
C TYR A 16 5.65 2.77 -10.09
N GLY A 17 5.39 1.53 -10.46
CA GLY A 17 6.16 0.84 -11.50
C GLY A 17 7.38 0.07 -11.00
N LEU A 18 7.48 -0.17 -9.69
CA LEU A 18 8.51 -1.04 -9.13
C LEU A 18 8.33 -2.53 -9.55
N GLY A 19 7.23 -2.87 -10.22
CA GLY A 19 6.97 -4.22 -10.73
C GLY A 19 6.98 -5.28 -9.63
N LEU A 20 6.65 -4.89 -8.40
CA LEU A 20 6.81 -5.76 -7.24
C LEU A 20 5.80 -6.90 -7.26
N PRO A 21 6.19 -8.10 -6.79
CA PRO A 21 5.27 -9.21 -6.59
C PRO A 21 4.14 -8.83 -5.63
N ASP A 22 2.96 -9.45 -5.83
CA ASP A 22 1.77 -9.17 -5.03
C ASP A 22 2.00 -9.32 -3.52
N GLU A 23 2.76 -10.33 -3.10
CA GLU A 23 3.10 -10.54 -1.69
C GLU A 23 3.88 -9.37 -1.06
N VAL A 24 4.72 -8.68 -1.84
CA VAL A 24 5.49 -7.52 -1.39
C VAL A 24 4.57 -6.32 -1.32
N LEU A 25 3.74 -6.13 -2.35
CA LEU A 25 2.74 -5.06 -2.36
C LEU A 25 1.83 -5.16 -1.13
N ARG A 26 1.25 -6.33 -0.83
CA ARG A 26 0.41 -6.54 0.36
C ARG A 26 1.10 -6.10 1.66
N LYS A 27 2.39 -6.42 1.84
CA LYS A 27 3.16 -6.02 3.03
C LYS A 27 3.31 -4.51 3.15
N ILE A 28 3.62 -3.85 2.04
CA ILE A 28 3.81 -2.39 1.97
C ILE A 28 2.47 -1.68 2.23
N TYR A 29 1.39 -2.17 1.65
CA TYR A 29 0.09 -1.52 1.72
C TYR A 29 -0.60 -1.64 3.06
N TYR A 30 -0.59 -2.83 3.66
CA TYR A 30 -1.34 -3.06 4.89
C TYR A 30 -0.74 -4.11 5.81
N GLY A 31 -0.08 -5.14 5.28
CA GLY A 31 0.39 -6.28 6.08
C GLY A 31 1.35 -5.90 7.21
N ASN A 32 2.25 -4.95 6.97
CA ASN A 32 3.16 -4.46 8.02
C ASN A 32 2.44 -3.55 9.02
N ALA A 33 1.55 -2.68 8.55
CA ALA A 33 0.77 -1.79 9.40
C ALA A 33 -0.11 -2.58 10.39
N LEU A 34 -0.81 -3.62 9.92
CA LEU A 34 -1.66 -4.49 10.76
C LEU A 34 -0.89 -5.29 11.81
N LYS A 35 0.42 -5.52 11.58
CA LYS A 35 1.31 -6.17 12.55
C LYS A 35 1.85 -5.19 13.59
N LEU A 36 2.22 -3.99 13.16
CA LEU A 36 2.88 -3.00 14.00
C LEU A 36 1.89 -2.17 14.84
N VAL A 37 0.69 -1.93 14.32
CA VAL A 37 -0.29 -1.03 14.94
C VAL A 37 -1.53 -1.83 15.36
N PRO A 38 -1.65 -2.23 16.64
CA PRO A 38 -2.74 -3.10 17.10
C PRO A 38 -4.12 -2.42 17.11
N ALA A 39 -4.17 -1.08 17.03
CA ALA A 39 -5.41 -0.31 16.97
C ALA A 39 -6.08 -0.29 15.59
N ILE A 40 -5.42 -0.83 14.54
CA ILE A 40 -6.00 -0.88 13.21
C ILE A 40 -6.98 -2.06 13.14
N ASP A 41 -8.21 -1.77 12.73
CA ASP A 41 -9.23 -2.79 12.47
C ASP A 41 -8.86 -3.61 11.23
N ARG A 42 -8.63 -4.91 11.44
CA ARG A 42 -8.24 -5.86 10.39
C ARG A 42 -9.37 -6.17 9.41
N SER A 43 -10.63 -5.96 9.81
CA SER A 43 -11.80 -6.25 8.97
C SER A 43 -11.91 -5.30 7.76
N LEU A 44 -11.24 -4.16 7.82
CA LEU A 44 -11.20 -3.16 6.75
C LEU A 44 -10.26 -3.54 5.59
N PHE A 45 -9.51 -4.64 5.71
CA PHE A 45 -8.51 -5.06 4.73
C PHE A 45 -8.82 -6.46 4.19
N PRO A 46 -8.49 -6.73 2.91
CA PRO A 46 -8.67 -8.06 2.33
C PRO A 46 -7.76 -9.08 3.03
N GLY A 47 -8.34 -10.22 3.41
CA GLY A 47 -7.66 -11.38 4.02
C GLY A 47 -6.66 -12.05 3.08
#